data_AF-A0A6B1CQ67-F1
#
_entry.id   AF-A0A6B1CQ67-F1
#
_cell.length_a   1.000
_cell.length_b   1.000
_cell.length_c   1.000
_cell.angle_alpha   90.00
_cell.angle_beta   90.00
_cell.angle_gamma   90.00
#
_symmetry.space_group_name_H-M   'P 1'
#
loop_
_entity.id
_entity.type
_entity.pdbx_description
1 polymer ?
#
loop_
_entity_poly.entity_id
_entity_poly.type
_entity_poly.pdbx_seq_one_letter_code
_entity_poly.pdbx_strand_id
1 'polypeptide(L)'
;MKSITIHGMDDEMDRQIREKAAAEGKSLNKTIKGLLEQALGGRRSRREEFADLFGCWSAADLAEFEEATKDLRQIDPDDWKSRRKSRNSHVRPVGRESAPDGRGASRLGGQ
;
A
#
# COMPACT_ATOMS: atom_id res chain seq x y z
N MET A 1 -2.98 8.54 -18.44
CA MET A 1 -4.24 8.25 -17.71
C MET A 1 -5.39 8.74 -18.56
N LYS A 2 -6.46 7.95 -18.69
CA LYS A 2 -7.70 8.42 -19.32
C LYS A 2 -8.62 8.92 -18.21
N SER A 3 -9.09 10.16 -18.30
CA SER A 3 -10.08 10.72 -17.38
C SER A 3 -11.45 10.72 -18.07
N ILE A 4 -12.48 10.31 -17.34
CA ILE A 4 -13.87 10.38 -17.79
C ILE A 4 -14.63 11.15 -16.71
N THR A 5 -15.41 12.13 -17.13
CA THR A 5 -16.35 12.85 -16.27
C THR A 5 -17.75 12.34 -16.57
N ILE A 6 -18.47 11.91 -15.55
CA ILE A 6 -19.86 11.48 -15.68
C ILE A 6 -20.73 12.67 -15.28
N HIS A 7 -21.58 13.14 -16.20
CA HIS A 7 -22.52 14.24 -15.99
C HIS A 7 -23.93 13.69 -15.77
N GLY A 8 -24.79 14.44 -15.08
CA GLY A 8 -26.20 14.09 -14.91
C GLY A 8 -26.46 12.90 -13.98
N MET A 9 -25.58 12.67 -13.00
CA MET A 9 -25.84 11.70 -11.95
C MET A 9 -26.88 12.27 -10.99
N ASP A 10 -27.96 11.53 -10.75
CA ASP A 10 -28.95 11.90 -9.76
C ASP A 10 -28.42 11.70 -8.32
N ASP A 11 -28.97 12.46 -7.39
CA ASP A 11 -28.50 12.49 -5.99
C ASP A 11 -28.66 11.12 -5.30
N GLU A 12 -29.68 10.35 -5.68
CA GLU A 12 -29.92 9.03 -5.12
C GLU A 12 -28.87 8.03 -5.59
N MET A 13 -28.49 8.06 -6.88
CA MET A 13 -27.41 7.25 -7.42
C MET A 13 -26.05 7.61 -6.80
N ASP A 14 -25.73 8.89 -6.60
CA ASP A 14 -24.49 9.30 -5.91
C ASP A 14 -24.48 8.80 -4.46
N ARG A 15 -25.61 8.90 -3.75
CA ARG A 15 -25.76 8.38 -2.38
C ARG A 15 -25.49 6.87 -2.33
N GLN A 16 -26.12 6.09 -3.21
CA GLN A 16 -25.95 4.63 -3.24
C GLN A 16 -24.50 4.22 -3.54
N ILE A 17 -23.82 4.93 -4.45
CA ILE A 17 -22.41 4.65 -4.76
C ILE A 17 -21.52 4.95 -3.56
N ARG A 18 -21.76 6.05 -2.84
CA ARG A 18 -21.02 6.42 -1.63
C ARG A 18 -21.23 5.44 -0.50
N GLU A 19 -22.47 5.01 -0.26
CA GLU A 19 -22.80 4.00 0.75
C GLU A 19 -22.07 2.68 0.44
N LYS A 20 -22.09 2.24 -0.82
CA LYS A 20 -21.34 1.05 -1.25
C LYS A 20 -19.83 1.20 -1.09
N ALA A 21 -19.29 2.38 -1.41
CA ALA A 21 -17.87 2.67 -1.22
C ALA A 21 -17.46 2.66 0.26
N ALA A 22 -18.31 3.20 1.14
CA ALA A 22 -18.11 3.17 2.59
C ALA A 22 -18.17 1.74 3.15
N ALA A 23 -19.16 0.95 2.73
CA ALA A 23 -19.31 -0.45 3.15
C ALA A 23 -18.11 -1.32 2.75
N GLU A 24 -17.56 -1.10 1.55
CA GLU A 24 -16.40 -1.85 1.06
C GLU A 24 -15.04 -1.25 1.46
N GLY A 25 -15.02 -0.09 2.12
CA GLY A 25 -13.79 0.62 2.50
C GLY A 25 -12.94 1.07 1.30
N LYS A 26 -13.57 1.36 0.15
CA LYS A 26 -12.90 1.71 -1.10
C LYS A 26 -13.12 3.18 -1.46
N SER A 27 -12.18 3.76 -2.22
CA SER A 27 -12.40 5.09 -2.79
C SER A 27 -13.50 5.05 -3.85
N LEU A 28 -14.20 6.18 -4.01
CA LEU A 28 -15.31 6.30 -4.97
C LEU A 28 -14.91 5.85 -6.38
N ASN A 29 -13.74 6.29 -6.86
CA ASN A 29 -13.19 5.89 -8.16
C ASN A 29 -12.92 4.39 -8.27
N LYS A 30 -12.51 3.72 -7.18
CA LYS A 30 -12.27 2.27 -7.17
C LYS A 30 -13.59 1.50 -7.18
N THR A 31 -14.61 2.01 -6.48
CA THR A 31 -15.96 1.46 -6.49
C THR A 31 -16.60 1.58 -7.87
N ILE A 32 -16.55 2.77 -8.49
CA ILE A 32 -17.09 2.99 -9.85
C ILE A 32 -16.40 2.08 -10.87
N LYS A 33 -15.06 1.96 -10.81
CA LYS A 33 -14.33 1.01 -11.67
C LYS A 33 -14.80 -0.43 -11.47
N GLY A 34 -14.96 -0.87 -10.22
CA GLY A 34 -15.45 -2.22 -9.92
C GLY A 34 -16.86 -2.47 -10.44
N LEU A 35 -17.76 -1.49 -10.31
CA LEU A 35 -19.12 -1.56 -10.83
C LEU A 35 -19.14 -1.65 -12.37
N LEU A 36 -18.32 -0.86 -13.05
CA LEU A 36 -18.17 -0.92 -14.50
C LEU A 36 -17.54 -2.23 -14.96
N GLU A 37 -16.50 -2.71 -14.27
CA GLU A 37 -15.88 -4.02 -14.52
C GLU A 37 -16.91 -5.15 -14.37
N GLN A 38 -17.76 -5.11 -13.35
CA GLN A 38 -18.83 -6.09 -13.14
C GLN A 38 -19.91 -6.03 -14.23
N ALA A 39 -20.40 -4.82 -14.55
CA ALA A 39 -21.46 -4.64 -15.55
C ALA A 39 -21.01 -5.02 -16.98
N LEU A 40 -19.73 -4.80 -17.30
CA LEU A 40 -19.13 -5.15 -18.59
C LEU A 40 -18.59 -6.60 -18.63
N GLY A 41 -18.76 -7.38 -17.55
CA GLY A 41 -18.29 -8.77 -17.47
C GLY A 41 -16.76 -8.93 -17.44
N GLY A 42 -16.02 -7.86 -17.14
CA GLY A 42 -14.56 -7.78 -17.30
C GLY A 42 -13.76 -8.45 -16.19
N ARG A 43 -14.40 -8.95 -15.12
CA ARG A 43 -13.66 -9.61 -14.03
C ARG A 43 -14.46 -10.75 -13.44
N ARG A 44 -14.15 -11.98 -13.86
CA ARG A 44 -14.41 -13.16 -13.03
C ARG A 44 -13.77 -12.91 -11.68
N SER A 45 -14.37 -13.39 -10.60
CA SER A 45 -13.71 -13.24 -9.31
C SER A 45 -12.34 -13.93 -9.41
N ARG A 46 -11.28 -13.32 -8.86
CA ARG A 46 -9.95 -13.92 -8.85
C ARG A 46 -9.97 -15.36 -8.29
N ARG A 47 -10.96 -15.66 -7.46
CA ARG A 47 -11.23 -17.00 -6.95
C ARG A 47 -11.72 -17.97 -8.04
N GLU A 48 -12.62 -17.55 -8.91
CA GLU A 48 -13.11 -18.37 -10.03
C GLU A 48 -12.01 -18.71 -11.04
N GLU A 49 -11.04 -17.82 -11.24
CA GLU A 49 -9.89 -18.05 -12.12
C GLU A 49 -8.96 -19.18 -11.64
N PHE A 50 -8.98 -19.49 -10.34
CA PHE A 50 -8.19 -20.57 -9.74
C PHE A 50 -9.07 -21.72 -9.25
N ALA A 51 -10.37 -21.73 -9.59
CA ALA A 51 -11.33 -22.73 -9.11
C ALA A 51 -10.90 -24.16 -9.47
N ASP A 52 -10.25 -24.32 -10.62
CA ASP A 52 -9.70 -25.54 -11.17
C ASP A 52 -8.44 -26.04 -10.45
N LEU A 53 -7.78 -25.20 -9.64
CA LEU A 53 -6.61 -25.56 -8.84
C LEU A 53 -6.96 -26.08 -7.44
N PHE A 54 -8.23 -26.01 -7.02
CA PHE A 54 -8.65 -26.51 -5.71
C PHE A 54 -9.01 -28.01 -5.77
N GLY A 55 -8.49 -28.79 -4.83
CA GLY A 55 -8.84 -30.21 -4.66
C GLY A 55 -8.16 -31.17 -5.64
N CYS A 56 -7.15 -30.72 -6.38
CA CYS A 56 -6.43 -31.55 -7.36
C CYS A 56 -5.44 -32.55 -6.72
N TRP A 57 -5.10 -32.36 -5.44
CA TRP A 57 -4.06 -33.14 -4.78
C TRP A 57 -4.64 -34.38 -4.13
N SER A 58 -4.09 -35.55 -4.46
CA SER A 58 -4.33 -36.78 -3.75
C SER A 58 -3.50 -36.85 -2.46
N ALA A 59 -3.82 -37.80 -1.58
CA ALA A 59 -3.04 -38.04 -0.37
C ALA A 59 -1.59 -38.51 -0.69
N ALA A 60 -1.39 -39.15 -1.84
CA ALA A 60 -0.06 -39.56 -2.30
C ALA A 60 0.77 -38.35 -2.75
N ASP A 61 0.17 -37.43 -3.52
CA ASP A 61 0.83 -36.20 -3.97
C ASP A 61 1.25 -35.33 -2.78
N LEU A 62 0.40 -35.29 -1.74
CA LEU A 62 0.74 -34.62 -0.48
C LEU A 62 1.97 -35.25 0.17
N ALA A 63 1.99 -36.57 0.36
CA ALA A 63 3.10 -37.26 1.01
C ALA A 63 4.43 -37.09 0.25
N GLU A 64 4.41 -37.19 -1.08
CA GLU A 64 5.59 -36.97 -1.92
C GLU A 64 6.12 -35.54 -1.79
N PHE A 65 5.23 -34.55 -1.85
CA PHE A 65 5.61 -33.15 -1.70
C PHE A 65 6.16 -32.84 -0.31
N GLU A 66 5.58 -33.40 0.75
CA GLU A 66 6.06 -33.19 2.11
C GLU A 66 7.46 -33.76 2.34
N GLU A 67 7.76 -34.93 1.77
CA GLU A 67 9.11 -35.50 1.86
C GLU A 67 10.10 -34.68 1.01
N ALA A 68 9.72 -34.27 -0.20
CA ALA A 68 10.56 -33.45 -1.07
C ALA A 68 10.85 -32.04 -0.52
N THR A 69 9.92 -31.47 0.27
CA THR A 69 10.04 -30.11 0.83
C THR A 69 10.47 -30.08 2.30
N LYS A 70 10.77 -31.24 2.88
CA LYS A 70 11.15 -31.38 4.30
C LYS A 70 12.32 -30.47 4.70
N ASP A 71 13.31 -30.35 3.84
CA ASP A 71 14.51 -29.54 4.10
C ASP A 71 14.21 -28.03 4.09
N LEU A 72 13.19 -27.60 3.35
CA LEU A 72 12.75 -26.20 3.27
C LEU A 72 12.00 -25.74 4.53
N ARG A 73 11.60 -26.67 5.41
CA ARG A 73 10.92 -26.36 6.68
C ARG A 73 11.89 -25.95 7.79
N GLN A 74 13.20 -26.14 7.58
CA GLN A 74 14.20 -25.68 8.54
C GLN A 74 14.36 -24.16 8.42
N ILE A 75 14.03 -23.45 9.50
CA ILE A 75 14.22 -22.01 9.59
C ILE A 75 15.62 -21.76 10.14
N ASP A 76 16.47 -21.08 9.38
CA ASP A 76 17.73 -20.53 9.90
C ASP A 76 17.43 -19.27 10.75
N PRO A 77 17.71 -19.29 12.07
CA PRO A 77 17.48 -18.12 12.93
C PRO A 77 18.30 -16.89 12.53
N ASP A 78 19.44 -17.06 11.84
CA ASP A 78 20.28 -15.95 11.38
C ASP A 78 19.63 -15.18 10.22
N ASP A 79 18.80 -15.82 9.39
CA ASP A 79 18.02 -15.16 8.32
C ASP A 79 17.00 -14.18 8.90
N TRP A 80 16.49 -14.45 10.10
CA TRP A 80 15.50 -13.62 10.79
C TRP A 80 16.12 -12.54 11.69
N LYS A 81 17.45 -12.56 11.89
CA LYS A 81 18.13 -11.51 12.63
C LYS A 81 18.21 -10.26 11.77
N SER A 82 17.28 -9.33 12.01
CA SER A 82 17.36 -7.99 11.43
C SER A 82 18.75 -7.39 11.71
N ARG A 83 19.56 -7.21 10.68
CA ARG A 83 20.80 -6.44 10.77
C ARG A 83 20.42 -4.99 11.00
N ARG A 84 20.18 -4.60 12.25
CA ARG A 84 20.26 -3.20 12.70
C ARG A 84 21.74 -2.77 12.69
N LYS A 85 22.37 -2.79 11.51
CA LYS A 85 23.65 -2.10 11.33
C LYS A 85 23.34 -0.63 11.11
N SER A 86 23.64 0.15 12.16
CA SER A 86 24.01 1.55 12.17
C SER A 86 23.98 2.23 10.79
N ARG A 87 22.94 3.01 10.53
CA ARG A 87 22.90 4.00 9.44
C ARG A 87 23.23 5.42 9.93
N ASN A 88 23.88 5.55 11.08
CA ASN A 88 24.30 6.85 11.62
C ASN A 88 25.79 6.87 11.93
N SER A 89 26.61 6.69 10.90
CA SER A 89 27.96 7.25 10.90
C SER A 89 28.18 7.99 9.60
N HIS A 90 28.38 9.30 9.73
CA HIS A 90 28.92 10.22 8.73
C HIS A 90 27.94 10.97 7.80
N VAL A 91 26.97 11.69 8.39
CA VAL A 91 26.52 12.96 7.77
C VAL A 91 27.55 14.02 8.17
N ARG A 92 28.33 14.50 7.20
CA ARG A 92 29.24 15.65 7.39
C ARG A 92 28.40 16.88 7.75
N PRO A 93 28.75 17.67 8.78
CA PRO A 93 28.04 18.92 9.03
C PRO A 93 28.34 19.88 7.88
N VAL A 94 27.29 20.26 7.15
CA VAL A 94 27.34 21.39 6.20
C VAL A 94 27.56 22.64 7.05
N GLY A 95 28.67 23.33 6.78
CA GLY A 95 29.09 24.52 7.50
C GLY A 95 27.98 25.57 7.53
N ARG A 96 27.65 26.01 8.75
CA ARG A 96 26.90 27.25 8.93
C ARG A 96 27.93 28.37 8.91
N GLU A 97 28.03 29.05 7.78
CA GLU A 97 28.76 30.31 7.67
C GLU A 97 28.31 31.25 8.79
N SER A 98 29.29 31.70 9.56
CA SER A 98 29.16 32.69 10.61
C SER A 98 28.71 34.02 9.99
N ALA A 99 27.49 34.46 10.31
CA ALA A 99 27.10 35.85 10.10
C ALA A 99 27.84 36.74 11.11
N PRO A 100 28.38 37.90 10.69
CA PRO A 100 29.24 38.72 11.54
C PRO A 100 28.47 39.42 12.67
N ASP A 101 29.16 39.47 13.80
CA ASP A 101 28.77 40.07 15.07
C ASP A 101 28.55 41.59 14.93
N GLY A 102 27.29 42.01 14.86
CA GLY A 102 26.87 43.41 14.83
C GLY A 102 26.58 43.94 16.22
N ARG A 103 27.62 44.41 16.91
CA ARG A 103 27.50 45.20 18.13
C ARG A 103 26.78 46.53 17.87
N GLY A 104 25.72 46.78 18.64
CA GLY A 104 25.46 48.07 19.28
C GLY A 104 24.62 49.10 18.52
N ALA A 105 23.38 49.31 18.98
CA ALA A 105 22.76 50.64 19.01
C ALA A 105 21.63 50.68 20.03
N SER A 106 21.95 51.19 21.23
CA SER A 106 20.99 51.75 22.17
C SER A 106 20.26 52.95 21.55
N ARG A 107 18.95 53.07 21.79
CA ARG A 107 18.17 54.33 22.00
C ARG A 107 16.71 53.92 22.29
N LEU A 108 16.26 54.06 23.54
CA LEU A 108 15.35 55.14 24.00
C LEU A 108 14.03 55.11 23.20
N GLY A 109 12.91 54.66 23.76
CA GLY A 109 12.25 55.28 24.92
C GLY A 109 11.32 56.36 24.40
N GLY A 110 10.01 56.06 24.40
CA GLY A 110 8.97 56.87 23.76
C GLY A 110 8.64 58.17 24.51
N GLN A 111 8.34 59.19 23.72
CA GLN A 111 7.07 59.94 23.70
C GLN A 111 7.04 60.76 22.41
#